data_AF-A0A286ASG8-F1
#
_entry.id   AF-A0A286ASG8-F1
#
_cell.length_a   1.000
_cell.length_b   1.000
_cell.length_c   1.000
_cell.angle_alpha   90.00
_cell.angle_beta   90.00
_cell.angle_gamma   90.00
#
_symmetry.space_group_name_H-M   'P 1'
#
loop_
_entity.id
_entity.type
_entity.pdbx_description
1 polymer ?
#
loop_
_entity_poly.entity_id
_entity_poly.type
_entity_poly.pdbx_seq_one_letter_code
_entity_poly.pdbx_strand_id
1 'polypeptide(L)'
;MEDTKSARTWLRIFVAGYLVCCALLVGSLFTPIPYGDLTRIGRISEREFGWHVPPPPIPDADIKTWPIQESDILVIGDSFSVRYAWQSALVGAGYKVTTTHWDNLGGTLCDDFSGWLDKSGFKGKVVIVESIERLLQDRIEKSESCKTMKHAFKPTPPPFENPAKPAPGFQLNWDAQLLSGWFTYQNTKAIMASDSWTNTPDRWGPLIDARVVPDGCKQFSHRACDKLLMTAEDRVNAALTAESAQFMKRFESTAAPYKVVWMVVPNKSTVYLQQNHADAFRAEFNPQNIGPDLFALAEENRFKMMDLFPANETHVSTRGYILFGQRMLEAVRQVMPTPVAKSQ
;
A
#
# COMPACT_ATOMS: atom_id res chain seq x y z
N MET A 1 -41.40 42.39 30.48
CA MET A 1 -40.03 42.27 31.05
C MET A 1 -39.48 40.84 30.97
N GLU A 2 -40.34 39.82 30.85
CA GLU A 2 -39.99 38.40 30.71
C GLU A 2 -39.38 38.08 29.33
N ASP A 3 -39.91 38.66 28.24
CA ASP A 3 -39.41 38.47 26.87
C ASP A 3 -37.94 38.86 26.67
N THR A 4 -37.51 39.95 27.32
CA THR A 4 -36.12 40.43 27.25
C THR A 4 -35.10 39.48 27.88
N LYS A 5 -35.51 38.70 28.90
CA LYS A 5 -34.63 37.68 29.52
C LYS A 5 -34.48 36.48 28.60
N SER A 6 -35.59 36.03 27.99
CA SER A 6 -35.59 34.94 27.02
C SER A 6 -34.71 35.27 25.80
N ALA A 7 -34.86 36.47 25.23
CA ALA A 7 -34.07 36.94 24.09
C ALA A 7 -32.56 37.02 24.40
N ARG A 8 -32.17 37.51 25.58
CA ARG A 8 -30.75 37.56 26.01
C ARG A 8 -30.16 36.17 26.19
N THR A 9 -30.92 35.24 26.76
CA THR A 9 -30.46 33.86 26.94
C THR A 9 -30.28 33.17 25.59
N TRP A 10 -31.24 33.31 24.68
CA TRP A 10 -31.15 32.78 23.32
C TRP A 10 -29.92 33.33 22.58
N LEU A 11 -29.72 34.65 22.62
CA LEU A 11 -28.57 35.28 21.95
C LEU A 11 -27.24 34.79 22.51
N ARG A 12 -27.13 34.59 23.83
CA ARG A 12 -25.91 34.03 24.45
C ARG A 12 -25.63 32.61 23.99
N ILE A 13 -26.65 31.76 23.92
CA ILE A 13 -26.52 30.39 23.44
C ILE A 13 -26.09 30.39 21.97
N PHE A 14 -26.75 31.21 21.15
CA PHE A 14 -26.41 31.35 19.72
C PHE A 14 -24.98 31.83 19.52
N VAL A 15 -24.55 32.90 20.21
CA VAL A 15 -23.19 33.43 20.11
C VAL A 15 -22.17 32.40 20.60
N ALA A 16 -22.44 31.70 21.71
CA ALA A 16 -21.56 30.64 22.19
C ALA A 16 -21.41 29.50 21.15
N GLY A 17 -22.51 29.03 20.58
CA GLY A 17 -22.50 28.02 19.52
C GLY A 17 -21.76 28.51 18.26
N TYR A 18 -22.00 29.75 17.84
CA TYR A 18 -21.30 30.37 16.71
C TYR A 18 -19.79 30.44 16.94
N LEU A 19 -19.34 30.89 18.11
CA LEU A 19 -17.92 30.95 18.46
C LEU A 19 -17.28 29.56 18.49
N VAL A 20 -17.98 28.54 18.98
CA VAL A 20 -17.51 27.14 18.91
C VAL A 20 -17.36 26.69 17.46
N CYS A 21 -18.36 26.93 16.60
CA CYS A 21 -18.26 26.61 15.18
C CYS A 21 -17.12 27.37 14.49
N CYS A 22 -16.91 28.66 14.77
CA CYS A 22 -15.79 29.42 14.24
C CYS A 22 -14.44 28.86 14.70
N ALA A 23 -14.31 28.51 15.98
CA ALA A 23 -13.08 27.91 16.50
C ALA A 23 -12.78 26.55 15.86
N LEU A 24 -13.81 25.71 15.68
CA LEU A 24 -13.69 24.42 14.98
C LEU A 24 -13.31 24.62 13.52
N LEU A 25 -13.92 25.58 12.82
CA LEU A 25 -13.60 25.92 11.44
C LEU A 25 -12.14 26.37 11.30
N VAL A 26 -11.69 27.30 12.14
CA VAL A 26 -10.29 27.75 12.15
C VAL A 26 -9.37 26.57 12.43
N GLY A 27 -9.67 25.74 13.43
CA GLY A 27 -8.89 24.54 13.73
C GLY A 27 -8.78 23.58 12.53
N SER A 28 -9.89 23.32 11.84
CA SER A 28 -9.92 22.48 10.64
C SER A 28 -9.16 23.10 9.46
N LEU A 29 -9.30 24.40 9.19
CA LEU A 29 -8.63 25.10 8.08
C LEU A 29 -7.10 25.09 8.22
N PHE A 30 -6.60 25.19 9.45
CA PHE A 30 -5.16 25.18 9.75
C PHE A 30 -4.61 23.78 10.04
N THR A 31 -5.44 22.74 10.05
CA THR A 31 -4.97 21.35 10.12
C THR A 31 -4.37 20.97 8.77
N PRO A 32 -3.10 20.49 8.72
CA PRO A 32 -2.47 20.11 7.45
C PRO A 32 -3.33 19.15 6.63
N ILE A 33 -3.35 19.34 5.31
CA ILE A 33 -4.06 18.46 4.39
C ILE A 33 -3.38 17.08 4.43
N PRO A 34 -4.12 16.00 4.76
CA PRO A 34 -3.53 14.67 4.81
C PRO A 34 -3.18 14.20 3.40
N TYR A 35 -1.94 13.71 3.25
CA TYR A 35 -1.41 13.17 2.00
C TYR A 35 -0.99 11.71 2.13
N GLY A 36 -0.83 11.20 3.36
CA GLY A 36 -0.72 9.77 3.65
C GLY A 36 -2.09 9.13 3.87
N ASP A 37 -2.23 7.86 3.48
CA ASP A 37 -3.50 7.13 3.62
C ASP A 37 -3.92 6.93 5.09
N LEU A 38 -2.98 6.62 5.99
CA LEU A 38 -3.28 6.29 7.39
C LEU A 38 -3.67 7.53 8.20
N THR A 39 -3.02 8.67 7.95
CA THR A 39 -3.37 9.97 8.54
C THR A 39 -4.71 10.48 8.02
N ARG A 40 -4.98 10.30 6.72
CA ARG A 40 -6.27 10.65 6.10
C ARG A 40 -7.43 9.83 6.67
N ILE A 41 -7.30 8.51 6.70
CA ILE A 41 -8.33 7.58 7.18
C ILE A 41 -8.49 7.71 8.70
N GLY A 42 -7.37 7.73 9.42
CA GLY A 42 -7.35 7.80 10.88
C GLY A 42 -7.70 9.17 11.45
N ARG A 43 -7.75 10.23 10.61
CA ARG A 43 -7.78 11.63 11.05
C ARG A 43 -6.67 11.83 12.09
N ILE A 44 -5.42 11.69 11.66
CA ILE A 44 -4.22 11.80 12.49
C ILE A 44 -3.30 12.85 11.87
N SER A 45 -2.53 13.55 12.71
CA SER A 45 -1.73 14.70 12.31
C SER A 45 -0.60 14.33 11.34
N GLU A 46 -0.63 14.90 10.13
CA GLU A 46 0.53 14.87 9.22
C GLU A 46 1.76 15.59 9.79
N ARG A 47 1.54 16.59 10.65
CA ARG A 47 2.67 17.28 11.29
C ARG A 47 3.49 16.33 12.15
N GLU A 48 2.81 15.38 12.80
CA GLU A 48 3.47 14.42 13.69
C GLU A 48 3.94 13.17 12.95
N PHE A 49 3.19 12.68 11.95
CA PHE A 49 3.39 11.37 11.30
C PHE A 49 3.77 11.42 9.82
N GLY A 50 3.75 12.60 9.20
CA GLY A 50 4.10 12.77 7.80
C GLY A 50 5.61 12.60 7.56
N TRP A 51 5.98 11.99 6.43
CA TRP A 51 7.38 11.92 6.02
C TRP A 51 7.91 13.29 5.61
N HIS A 52 9.18 13.54 5.89
CA HIS A 52 9.84 14.79 5.51
C HIS A 52 10.89 14.60 4.42
N VAL A 53 11.30 13.36 4.15
CA VAL A 53 12.32 13.09 3.14
C VAL A 53 11.67 13.13 1.76
N PRO A 54 12.13 13.98 0.82
CA PRO A 54 11.60 13.97 -0.52
C PRO A 54 11.84 12.60 -1.18
N PRO A 55 10.85 12.09 -1.91
CA PRO A 55 11.02 10.85 -2.65
C PRO A 55 12.08 11.03 -3.76
N PRO A 56 12.87 9.99 -4.07
CA PRO A 56 13.70 10.01 -5.27
C PRO A 56 12.82 10.09 -6.53
N PRO A 57 13.29 10.73 -7.60
CA PRO A 57 12.54 10.80 -8.84
C PRO A 57 12.42 9.41 -9.49
N ILE A 58 11.29 9.16 -10.13
CA ILE A 58 11.12 8.07 -11.10
C ILE A 58 10.91 8.73 -12.46
N PRO A 59 11.63 8.34 -13.52
CA PRO A 59 11.43 8.93 -14.85
C PRO A 59 9.98 8.75 -15.32
N ASP A 60 9.33 9.82 -15.79
CA ASP A 60 7.96 9.75 -16.32
C ASP A 60 7.84 8.76 -17.48
N ALA A 61 8.91 8.63 -18.27
CA ALA A 61 8.98 7.68 -19.37
C ALA A 61 8.87 6.21 -18.92
N ASP A 62 9.10 5.92 -17.64
CA ASP A 62 9.03 4.58 -17.06
C ASP A 62 7.71 4.30 -16.34
N ILE A 63 6.87 5.33 -16.15
CA ILE A 63 5.51 5.22 -15.61
C ILE A 63 4.52 5.06 -16.77
N LYS A 64 4.53 3.89 -17.41
CA LYS A 64 3.63 3.59 -18.54
C LYS A 64 3.27 2.12 -18.61
N THR A 65 2.23 1.84 -19.39
CA THR A 65 1.68 0.50 -19.63
C THR A 65 1.53 0.26 -21.13
N TRP A 66 1.48 -1.01 -21.53
CA TRP A 66 1.26 -1.44 -22.90
C TRP A 66 -0.05 -2.21 -23.05
N PRO A 67 -0.63 -2.27 -24.26
CA PRO A 67 -1.65 -3.25 -24.57
C PRO A 67 -1.17 -4.66 -24.22
N ILE A 68 -2.07 -5.49 -23.69
CA ILE A 68 -1.71 -6.85 -23.26
C ILE A 68 -1.15 -7.71 -24.41
N GLN A 69 -1.59 -7.47 -25.65
CA GLN A 69 -1.11 -8.18 -26.85
C GLN A 69 0.35 -7.84 -27.20
N GLU A 70 0.85 -6.71 -26.71
CA GLU A 70 2.24 -6.28 -26.92
C GLU A 70 3.13 -6.49 -25.69
N SER A 71 2.56 -6.91 -24.57
CA SER A 71 3.28 -6.96 -23.30
C SER A 71 4.13 -8.22 -23.19
N ASP A 72 5.34 -8.05 -22.67
CA ASP A 72 6.28 -9.10 -22.32
C ASP A 72 5.89 -9.74 -20.97
N ILE A 73 5.41 -8.89 -20.05
CA ILE A 73 5.10 -9.20 -18.67
C ILE A 73 3.69 -8.72 -18.34
N LEU A 74 2.89 -9.61 -17.75
CA LEU A 74 1.65 -9.25 -17.07
C LEU A 74 1.92 -9.14 -15.56
N VAL A 75 1.50 -8.04 -14.95
CA VAL A 75 1.43 -7.89 -13.49
C VAL A 75 -0.04 -8.03 -13.05
N ILE A 76 -0.30 -8.95 -12.12
CA ILE A 76 -1.55 -9.02 -11.37
C ILE A 76 -1.21 -8.54 -9.97
N GLY A 77 -1.61 -7.32 -9.64
CA GLY A 77 -1.19 -6.67 -8.39
C GLY A 77 -2.34 -6.03 -7.63
N ASP A 78 -2.04 -5.55 -6.44
CA ASP A 78 -2.98 -4.77 -5.64
C ASP A 78 -2.61 -3.28 -5.63
N SER A 79 -2.97 -2.56 -4.56
CA SER A 79 -2.65 -1.14 -4.40
C SER A 79 -1.14 -0.85 -4.44
N PHE A 80 -0.27 -1.84 -4.17
CA PHE A 80 1.17 -1.68 -4.35
C PHE A 80 1.59 -1.58 -5.82
N SER A 81 0.75 -2.05 -6.75
CA SER A 81 1.02 -2.04 -8.18
C SER A 81 0.27 -0.96 -8.96
N VAL A 82 -0.71 -0.25 -8.38
CA VAL A 82 -1.52 0.74 -9.14
C VAL A 82 -0.77 2.01 -9.51
N ARG A 83 0.29 2.37 -8.77
CA ARG A 83 1.11 3.57 -9.02
C ARG A 83 2.25 3.34 -10.02
N TYR A 84 2.44 2.10 -10.49
CA TYR A 84 3.53 1.68 -11.39
C TYR A 84 4.95 1.95 -10.87
N ALA A 85 5.09 2.23 -9.57
CA ALA A 85 6.34 2.72 -8.99
C ALA A 85 7.45 1.65 -9.04
N TRP A 86 7.19 0.43 -8.57
CA TRP A 86 8.18 -0.65 -8.64
C TRP A 86 8.31 -1.21 -10.06
N GLN A 87 7.22 -1.19 -10.85
CA GLN A 87 7.24 -1.63 -12.25
C GLN A 87 8.14 -0.75 -13.12
N SER A 88 8.37 0.51 -12.74
CA SER A 88 9.30 1.41 -13.44
C SER A 88 10.69 0.81 -13.64
N ALA A 89 11.16 -0.05 -12.71
CA ALA A 89 12.44 -0.74 -12.86
C ALA A 89 12.44 -1.74 -14.03
N LEU A 90 11.33 -2.45 -14.26
CA LEU A 90 11.16 -3.34 -15.41
C LEU A 90 11.04 -2.54 -16.70
N VAL A 91 10.23 -1.48 -16.68
CA VAL A 91 10.00 -0.62 -17.84
C VAL A 91 11.29 0.07 -18.29
N GLY A 92 12.04 0.66 -17.35
CA GLY A 92 13.33 1.29 -17.61
C GLY A 92 14.40 0.30 -18.09
N ALA A 93 14.27 -1.00 -17.76
CA ALA A 93 15.09 -2.07 -18.31
C ALA A 93 14.64 -2.54 -19.71
N GLY A 94 13.58 -1.96 -20.28
CA GLY A 94 13.10 -2.19 -21.63
C GLY A 94 11.95 -3.19 -21.76
N TYR A 95 11.44 -3.76 -20.66
CA TYR A 95 10.30 -4.67 -20.72
C TYR A 95 8.99 -3.92 -20.96
N LYS A 96 8.14 -4.47 -21.83
CA LYS A 96 6.75 -4.00 -21.98
C LYS A 96 5.87 -4.64 -20.91
N VAL A 97 5.36 -3.83 -20.00
CA VAL A 97 4.57 -4.29 -18.85
C VAL A 97 3.11 -3.85 -19.01
N THR A 98 2.17 -4.76 -18.79
CA THR A 98 0.76 -4.43 -18.52
C THR A 98 0.40 -4.85 -17.10
N THR A 99 -0.48 -4.10 -16.44
CA THR A 99 -0.93 -4.39 -15.07
C THR A 99 -2.45 -4.55 -15.04
N THR A 100 -2.94 -5.52 -14.28
CA THR A 100 -4.35 -5.62 -13.85
C THR A 100 -4.41 -5.68 -12.33
N HIS A 101 -5.50 -5.18 -11.75
CA HIS A 101 -5.75 -5.24 -10.32
C HIS A 101 -6.47 -6.53 -9.92
N TRP A 102 -6.20 -7.09 -8.74
CA TRP A 102 -6.92 -8.25 -8.19
C TRP A 102 -8.45 -8.12 -8.26
N ASP A 103 -8.98 -6.94 -7.98
CA ASP A 103 -10.43 -6.69 -8.02
C ASP A 103 -11.04 -6.88 -9.41
N ASN A 104 -10.27 -6.62 -10.49
CA ASN A 104 -10.74 -6.87 -11.86
C ASN A 104 -10.90 -8.38 -12.13
N LEU A 105 -10.27 -9.23 -11.33
CA LEU A 105 -10.32 -10.70 -11.42
C LEU A 105 -11.33 -11.29 -10.42
N GLY A 106 -12.01 -10.46 -9.62
CA GLY A 106 -12.85 -10.93 -8.52
C GLY A 106 -12.06 -11.44 -7.31
N GLY A 107 -10.77 -11.09 -7.21
CA GLY A 107 -9.90 -11.46 -6.09
C GLY A 107 -9.37 -12.90 -6.13
N THR A 108 -9.45 -13.59 -7.27
CA THR A 108 -9.09 -15.02 -7.40
C THR A 108 -8.29 -15.32 -8.65
N LEU A 109 -7.44 -16.34 -8.57
CA LEU A 109 -6.82 -17.02 -9.71
C LEU A 109 -7.38 -18.45 -9.79
N CYS A 110 -7.99 -18.79 -10.91
CA CYS A 110 -8.79 -20.01 -11.04
C CYS A 110 -8.07 -21.09 -11.88
N ASP A 111 -8.59 -22.32 -11.86
CA ASP A 111 -8.02 -23.46 -12.59
C ASP A 111 -7.85 -23.23 -14.11
N ASP A 112 -8.69 -22.39 -14.73
CA ASP A 112 -8.63 -22.06 -16.16
C ASP A 112 -7.78 -20.82 -16.48
N PHE A 113 -6.92 -20.38 -15.55
CA PHE A 113 -6.13 -19.15 -15.66
C PHE A 113 -5.34 -19.03 -16.98
N SER A 114 -4.64 -20.08 -17.40
CA SER A 114 -3.86 -20.06 -18.65
C SER A 114 -4.75 -19.82 -19.87
N GLY A 115 -5.88 -20.52 -19.96
CA GLY A 115 -6.86 -20.33 -21.02
C GLY A 115 -7.55 -18.95 -20.99
N TRP A 116 -7.76 -18.40 -19.79
CA TRP A 116 -8.23 -17.02 -19.63
C TRP A 116 -7.20 -16.00 -20.16
N LEU A 117 -5.92 -16.21 -19.83
CA LEU A 117 -4.84 -15.33 -20.26
C LEU A 117 -4.61 -15.43 -21.78
N ASP A 118 -4.70 -16.62 -22.36
CA ASP A 118 -4.66 -16.83 -23.82
C ASP A 118 -5.77 -16.04 -24.53
N LYS A 119 -7.00 -16.08 -24.00
CA LYS A 119 -8.17 -15.34 -24.54
C LYS A 119 -8.01 -13.83 -24.47
N SER A 120 -7.23 -13.31 -23.52
CA SER A 120 -6.90 -11.88 -23.47
C SER A 120 -5.99 -11.43 -24.63
N GLY A 121 -5.34 -12.38 -25.29
CA GLY A 121 -4.38 -12.13 -26.36
C GLY A 121 -2.96 -11.89 -25.87
N PHE A 122 -2.65 -12.14 -24.58
CA PHE A 122 -1.30 -12.04 -24.05
C PHE A 122 -0.33 -12.94 -24.82
N LYS A 123 0.78 -12.36 -25.30
CA LYS A 123 1.84 -13.07 -26.03
C LYS A 123 3.15 -13.17 -25.25
N GLY A 124 3.24 -12.45 -24.13
CA GLY A 124 4.36 -12.53 -23.21
C GLY A 124 4.47 -13.90 -22.53
N LYS A 125 5.51 -14.05 -21.72
CA LYS A 125 5.85 -15.33 -21.09
C LYS A 125 5.87 -15.28 -19.57
N VAL A 126 5.92 -14.09 -18.99
CA VAL A 126 6.04 -13.90 -17.54
C VAL A 126 4.78 -13.27 -16.98
N VAL A 127 4.28 -13.84 -15.88
CA VAL A 127 3.24 -13.26 -15.05
C VAL A 127 3.83 -12.98 -13.68
N ILE A 128 3.82 -11.73 -13.24
CA ILE A 128 4.13 -11.37 -11.87
C ILE A 128 2.82 -11.31 -11.09
N VAL A 129 2.71 -12.11 -10.03
CA VAL A 129 1.57 -12.06 -9.11
C VAL A 129 2.02 -11.38 -7.83
N GLU A 130 1.55 -10.15 -7.64
CA GLU A 130 1.90 -9.27 -6.54
C GLU A 130 0.77 -9.17 -5.52
N SER A 131 1.10 -9.28 -4.24
CA SER A 131 0.14 -9.10 -3.14
C SER A 131 0.86 -8.65 -1.88
N ILE A 132 0.23 -7.75 -1.13
CA ILE A 132 0.57 -7.54 0.28
C ILE A 132 0.22 -8.77 1.12
N GLU A 133 1.09 -9.08 2.09
CA GLU A 133 0.99 -10.23 2.99
C GLU A 133 -0.40 -10.37 3.62
N ARG A 134 -0.95 -9.30 4.23
CA ARG A 134 -2.25 -9.34 4.92
C ARG A 134 -3.44 -9.75 4.05
N LEU A 135 -3.34 -9.65 2.72
CA LEU A 135 -4.42 -10.00 1.78
C LEU A 135 -4.17 -11.32 1.05
N LEU A 136 -2.94 -11.83 1.04
CA LEU A 136 -2.58 -12.95 0.19
C LEU A 136 -3.23 -14.27 0.64
N GLN A 137 -3.36 -14.51 1.95
CA GLN A 137 -3.98 -15.73 2.46
C GLN A 137 -5.44 -15.88 2.00
N ASP A 138 -6.24 -14.83 2.16
CA ASP A 138 -7.64 -14.82 1.71
C ASP A 138 -7.76 -14.99 0.18
N ARG A 139 -6.84 -14.38 -0.59
CA ARG A 139 -6.77 -14.57 -2.05
C ARG A 139 -6.46 -16.01 -2.43
N ILE A 140 -5.57 -16.67 -1.70
CA ILE A 140 -5.22 -18.08 -1.91
C ILE A 140 -6.42 -18.97 -1.61
N GLU A 141 -7.05 -18.83 -0.44
CA GLU A 141 -8.21 -19.65 -0.04
C GLU A 141 -9.37 -19.54 -1.04
N LYS A 142 -9.66 -18.33 -1.52
CA LYS A 142 -10.67 -18.12 -2.56
C LYS A 142 -10.26 -18.73 -3.91
N SER A 143 -8.97 -18.69 -4.23
CA SER A 143 -8.42 -19.26 -5.47
C SER A 143 -8.44 -20.79 -5.48
N GLU A 144 -8.20 -21.45 -4.35
CA GLU A 144 -8.21 -22.93 -4.25
C GLU A 144 -9.55 -23.56 -4.64
N SER A 145 -10.65 -22.86 -4.39
CA SER A 145 -11.99 -23.30 -4.78
C SER A 145 -12.44 -22.80 -6.16
N CYS A 146 -11.66 -21.94 -6.81
CA CYS A 146 -12.08 -21.30 -8.06
C CYS A 146 -11.77 -22.13 -9.30
N LYS A 147 -12.83 -22.51 -10.03
CA LYS A 147 -12.71 -23.28 -11.28
C LYS A 147 -12.63 -22.43 -12.54
N THR A 148 -13.21 -21.24 -12.53
CA THR A 148 -13.39 -20.44 -13.75
C THR A 148 -13.23 -18.96 -13.49
N MET A 149 -12.34 -18.32 -14.25
CA MET A 149 -12.17 -16.87 -14.29
C MET A 149 -13.45 -16.20 -14.81
N LYS A 150 -14.11 -15.41 -13.96
CA LYS A 150 -15.45 -14.84 -14.27
C LYS A 150 -15.42 -13.60 -15.16
N HIS A 151 -14.35 -12.82 -15.08
CA HIS A 151 -14.26 -11.51 -15.73
C HIS A 151 -13.24 -11.55 -16.86
N ALA A 152 -13.53 -10.85 -17.96
CA ALA A 152 -12.54 -10.63 -19.02
C ALA A 152 -11.37 -9.80 -18.50
N PHE A 153 -10.20 -9.95 -19.12
CA PHE A 153 -9.03 -9.14 -18.78
C PHE A 153 -9.35 -7.65 -18.89
N LYS A 154 -9.02 -6.90 -17.84
CA LYS A 154 -9.18 -5.45 -17.78
C LYS A 154 -7.90 -4.82 -17.25
N PRO A 155 -7.16 -4.05 -18.06
CA PRO A 155 -5.95 -3.40 -17.58
C PRO A 155 -6.29 -2.31 -16.57
N THR A 156 -5.42 -2.14 -15.59
CA THR A 156 -5.38 -0.95 -14.73
C THR A 156 -4.85 0.20 -15.58
N PRO A 157 -5.49 1.38 -15.61
CA PRO A 157 -4.96 2.53 -16.34
C PRO A 157 -3.67 3.03 -15.71
N PRO A 158 -2.79 3.73 -16.46
CA PRO A 158 -1.64 4.39 -15.87
C PRO A 158 -2.09 5.43 -14.84
N PRO A 159 -1.31 5.63 -13.76
CA PRO A 159 -1.65 6.63 -12.76
C PRO A 159 -1.66 8.03 -13.39
N PHE A 160 -2.57 8.88 -12.93
CA PHE A 160 -2.66 10.26 -13.40
C PHE A 160 -1.43 11.10 -13.05
N GLU A 161 -0.72 10.72 -12.00
CA GLU A 161 0.44 11.44 -11.50
C GLU A 161 1.59 10.49 -11.16
N ASN A 162 2.82 11.00 -11.32
CA ASN A 162 4.02 10.27 -10.94
C ASN A 162 4.07 10.11 -9.39
N PRO A 163 4.29 8.89 -8.87
CA PRO A 163 4.36 8.63 -7.44
C PRO A 163 5.59 9.26 -6.74
N ALA A 164 6.53 9.84 -7.48
CA ALA A 164 7.68 10.57 -6.95
C ALA A 164 7.40 12.05 -6.63
N LYS A 165 6.13 12.47 -6.54
CA LYS A 165 5.80 13.85 -6.13
C LYS A 165 6.12 14.09 -4.65
N PRO A 166 6.68 15.26 -4.29
CA PRO A 166 6.94 15.61 -2.91
C PRO A 166 5.64 15.79 -2.12
N ALA A 167 5.74 15.73 -0.79
CA ALA A 167 4.62 16.08 0.08
C ALA A 167 4.14 17.51 -0.22
N PRO A 168 2.82 17.77 -0.16
CA PRO A 168 2.29 19.10 -0.37
C PRO A 168 2.85 20.08 0.68
N GLY A 169 3.19 21.29 0.23
CA GLY A 169 3.56 22.39 1.14
C GLY A 169 2.38 22.87 1.97
N PHE A 170 2.60 23.91 2.78
CA PHE A 170 1.51 24.52 3.55
C PHE A 170 0.39 25.03 2.63
N GLN A 171 -0.84 24.60 2.91
CA GLN A 171 -2.06 25.06 2.27
C GLN A 171 -3.19 25.08 3.30
N LEU A 172 -4.12 26.02 3.16
CA LEU A 172 -5.36 26.00 3.94
C LEU A 172 -6.22 24.83 3.49
N ASN A 173 -6.74 24.08 4.46
CA ASN A 173 -7.55 22.90 4.20
C ASN A 173 -9.02 23.29 3.95
N TRP A 174 -9.28 23.90 2.79
CA TRP A 174 -10.59 24.41 2.41
C TRP A 174 -11.67 23.32 2.31
N ASP A 175 -11.27 22.08 2.03
CA ASP A 175 -12.16 20.92 1.93
C ASP A 175 -12.37 20.20 3.28
N ALA A 176 -11.80 20.75 4.36
CA ALA A 176 -11.92 20.17 5.69
C ALA A 176 -13.38 20.20 6.19
N GLN A 177 -13.84 19.05 6.70
CA GLN A 177 -15.05 19.01 7.50
C GLN A 177 -14.88 19.83 8.79
N LEU A 178 -15.95 20.45 9.28
CA LEU A 178 -15.91 21.31 10.47
C LEU A 178 -15.22 20.67 11.69
N LEU A 179 -15.38 19.35 11.86
CA LEU A 179 -14.81 18.61 13.00
C LEU A 179 -13.48 17.90 12.71
N SER A 180 -12.96 17.96 11.48
CA SER A 180 -11.74 17.21 11.11
C SER A 180 -10.54 17.61 11.97
N GLY A 181 -10.33 18.91 12.23
CA GLY A 181 -9.23 19.38 13.07
C GLY A 181 -9.35 18.92 14.52
N TRP A 182 -10.57 18.90 15.07
CA TRP A 182 -10.84 18.39 16.42
C TRP A 182 -10.54 16.89 16.53
N PHE A 183 -11.04 16.07 15.61
CA PHE A 183 -10.75 14.64 15.60
C PHE A 183 -9.26 14.37 15.40
N THR A 184 -8.61 15.13 14.52
CA THR A 184 -7.16 15.06 14.29
C THR A 184 -6.38 15.32 15.57
N TYR A 185 -6.73 16.37 16.30
CA TYR A 185 -6.12 16.69 17.58
C TYR A 185 -6.34 15.58 18.61
N GLN A 186 -7.58 15.11 18.78
CA GLN A 186 -7.92 14.09 19.77
C GLN A 186 -7.22 12.75 19.50
N ASN A 187 -7.29 12.25 18.27
CA ASN A 187 -6.66 10.98 17.89
C ASN A 187 -5.14 11.06 18.02
N THR A 188 -4.53 12.15 17.54
CA THR A 188 -3.08 12.35 17.67
C THR A 188 -2.67 12.41 19.14
N LYS A 189 -3.39 13.16 19.97
CA LYS A 189 -3.10 13.25 21.40
C LYS A 189 -3.21 11.90 22.10
N ALA A 190 -4.22 11.10 21.74
CA ALA A 190 -4.39 9.75 22.29
C ALA A 190 -3.20 8.85 21.92
N ILE A 191 -2.76 8.87 20.66
CA ILE A 191 -1.59 8.11 20.19
C ILE A 191 -0.31 8.56 20.90
N MET A 192 -0.09 9.86 21.06
CA MET A 192 1.11 10.39 21.72
C MET A 192 1.16 10.05 23.22
N ALA A 193 0.00 9.84 23.84
CA ALA A 193 -0.11 9.53 25.26
C ALA A 193 -0.06 8.02 25.58
N SER A 194 0.01 7.14 24.58
CA SER A 194 -0.06 5.68 24.78
C SER A 194 0.98 4.92 23.97
N ASP A 195 1.36 3.73 24.44
CA ASP A 195 2.26 2.84 23.69
C ASP A 195 1.54 2.05 22.60
N SER A 196 0.22 1.93 22.74
CA SER A 196 -0.66 1.34 21.74
C SER A 196 -1.96 2.13 21.63
N TRP A 197 -2.44 2.29 20.41
CA TRP A 197 -3.73 2.90 20.10
C TRP A 197 -4.33 2.20 18.90
N THR A 198 -5.64 2.04 18.89
CA THR A 198 -6.37 1.41 17.78
C THR A 198 -7.64 2.19 17.53
N ASN A 199 -7.85 2.62 16.28
CA ASN A 199 -9.11 3.17 15.82
C ASN A 199 -10.06 2.02 15.50
N THR A 200 -11.19 1.92 16.21
CA THR A 200 -12.21 0.89 15.99
C THR A 200 -13.59 1.52 15.78
N PRO A 201 -13.90 2.07 14.59
CA PRO A 201 -15.24 2.55 14.32
C PRO A 201 -16.26 1.40 14.31
N ASP A 202 -17.41 1.59 14.95
CA ASP A 202 -18.44 0.55 15.13
C ASP A 202 -18.83 -0.19 13.84
N ARG A 203 -18.86 0.53 12.70
CA ARG A 203 -19.25 -0.02 11.40
C ARG A 203 -18.18 -0.87 10.72
N TRP A 204 -16.90 -0.59 11.00
CA TRP A 204 -15.78 -1.11 10.20
C TRP A 204 -14.80 -1.96 11.01
N GLY A 205 -14.94 -1.99 12.34
CA GLY A 205 -13.99 -2.67 13.21
C GLY A 205 -12.64 -1.94 13.27
N PRO A 206 -11.57 -2.61 13.72
CA PRO A 206 -10.24 -2.03 13.79
C PRO A 206 -9.74 -1.61 12.39
N LEU A 207 -9.41 -0.33 12.23
CA LEU A 207 -8.93 0.23 10.97
C LEU A 207 -7.45 0.61 11.00
N ILE A 208 -7.05 1.38 12.01
CA ILE A 208 -5.70 1.95 12.11
C ILE A 208 -5.14 1.62 13.49
N ASP A 209 -3.92 1.09 13.51
CA ASP A 209 -3.14 0.85 14.71
C ASP A 209 -1.97 1.82 14.79
N ALA A 210 -1.67 2.28 16.00
CA ALA A 210 -0.42 2.96 16.33
C ALA A 210 0.33 2.17 17.41
N ARG A 211 1.62 1.94 17.22
CA ARG A 211 2.48 1.18 18.16
C ARG A 211 3.83 1.84 18.30
N VAL A 212 4.47 1.68 19.46
CA VAL A 212 5.89 2.01 19.62
C VAL A 212 6.75 1.06 18.79
N VAL A 213 7.77 1.59 18.12
CA VAL A 213 8.78 0.81 17.39
C VAL A 213 10.13 0.97 18.06
N PRO A 214 10.81 -0.14 18.42
CA PRO A 214 12.19 -0.09 18.89
C PRO A 214 13.09 0.60 17.88
N ASP A 215 13.90 1.56 18.35
CA ASP A 215 14.77 2.38 17.50
C ASP A 215 14.03 3.09 16.34
N GLY A 216 12.76 3.46 16.55
CA GLY A 216 11.94 4.09 15.50
C GLY A 216 12.58 5.36 14.91
N CYS A 217 13.22 6.19 15.74
CA CYS A 217 13.90 7.41 15.28
C CYS A 217 15.16 7.20 14.44
N LYS A 218 15.62 5.95 14.28
CA LYS A 218 16.65 5.60 13.28
C LYS A 218 16.04 5.20 11.94
N GLN A 219 14.73 4.96 11.90
CA GLN A 219 14.00 4.36 10.78
C GLN A 219 12.99 5.31 10.15
N PHE A 220 12.49 6.30 10.91
CA PHE A 220 11.46 7.23 10.43
C PHE A 220 11.83 8.70 10.59
N SER A 221 11.42 9.53 9.62
CA SER A 221 11.73 10.97 9.58
C SER A 221 10.66 11.88 10.19
N HIS A 222 9.50 11.34 10.55
CA HIS A 222 8.41 12.09 11.16
C HIS A 222 8.74 12.48 12.62
N ARG A 223 7.96 13.38 13.23
CA ARG A 223 8.27 13.92 14.57
C ARG A 223 8.04 12.90 15.68
N ALA A 224 6.95 12.14 15.59
CA ALA A 224 6.63 11.05 16.50
C ALA A 224 7.39 9.76 16.12
N CYS A 225 8.69 9.88 15.83
CA CYS A 225 9.49 8.85 15.15
C CYS A 225 9.60 7.53 15.91
N ASP A 226 9.28 7.49 17.19
CA ASP A 226 9.18 6.26 17.98
C ASP A 226 7.85 5.52 17.78
N LYS A 227 6.88 6.12 17.06
CA LYS A 227 5.54 5.57 16.80
C LYS A 227 5.34 5.26 15.32
N LEU A 228 4.65 4.16 15.06
CA LEU A 228 4.31 3.68 13.72
C LEU A 228 2.80 3.57 13.58
N LEU A 229 2.23 4.18 12.54
CA LEU A 229 0.86 3.88 12.13
C LEU A 229 0.86 2.73 11.12
N MET A 230 -0.16 1.87 11.18
CA MET A 230 -0.41 0.79 10.23
C MET A 230 -1.91 0.53 10.10
N THR A 231 -2.31 -0.17 9.05
CA THR A 231 -3.64 -0.80 9.01
C THR A 231 -3.72 -1.84 10.12
N ALA A 232 -4.85 -1.91 10.83
CA ALA A 232 -5.00 -2.88 11.92
C ALA A 232 -4.83 -4.33 11.43
N GLU A 233 -5.27 -4.61 10.20
CA GLU A 233 -5.11 -5.88 9.49
C GLU A 233 -3.65 -6.36 9.43
N ASP A 234 -2.67 -5.45 9.34
CA ASP A 234 -1.25 -5.83 9.33
C ASP A 234 -0.89 -6.63 10.60
N ARG A 235 -1.53 -6.33 11.73
CA ARG A 235 -1.24 -6.98 13.03
C ARG A 235 -2.21 -8.11 13.37
N VAL A 236 -3.48 -8.00 12.96
CA VAL A 236 -4.53 -8.93 13.40
C VAL A 236 -4.76 -10.09 12.43
N ASN A 237 -4.39 -9.94 11.16
CA ASN A 237 -4.53 -11.04 10.21
C ASN A 237 -3.52 -12.14 10.54
N ALA A 238 -3.89 -13.38 10.24
CA ALA A 238 -3.00 -14.51 10.40
C ALA A 238 -1.81 -14.39 9.44
N ALA A 239 -0.67 -14.91 9.88
CA ALA A 239 0.50 -15.05 9.03
C ALA A 239 0.21 -15.95 7.83
N LEU A 240 0.97 -15.74 6.76
CA LEU A 240 1.07 -16.73 5.69
C LEU A 240 1.68 -18.04 6.23
N THR A 241 1.23 -19.16 5.70
CA THR A 241 1.65 -20.49 6.14
C THR A 241 2.54 -21.19 5.11
N ALA A 242 3.07 -22.36 5.46
CA ALA A 242 3.79 -23.20 4.51
C ALA A 242 2.86 -23.64 3.36
N GLU A 243 1.59 -23.93 3.66
CA GLU A 243 0.58 -24.30 2.67
C GLU A 243 0.34 -23.17 1.65
N SER A 244 0.39 -21.91 2.07
CA SER A 244 0.31 -20.75 1.17
C SER A 244 1.44 -20.79 0.13
N ALA A 245 2.68 -21.04 0.54
CA ALA A 245 3.83 -21.16 -0.36
C ALA A 245 3.70 -22.38 -1.30
N GLN A 246 3.23 -23.50 -0.78
CA GLN A 246 2.99 -24.70 -1.59
C GLN A 246 1.88 -24.48 -2.64
N PHE A 247 0.81 -23.76 -2.29
CA PHE A 247 -0.21 -23.35 -3.25
C PHE A 247 0.40 -22.52 -4.38
N MET A 248 1.18 -21.49 -4.02
CA MET A 248 1.82 -20.59 -4.99
C MET A 248 2.72 -21.37 -5.97
N LYS A 249 3.39 -22.42 -5.51
CA LYS A 249 4.16 -23.32 -6.36
C LYS A 249 3.29 -24.20 -7.25
N ARG A 250 2.25 -24.82 -6.71
CA ARG A 250 1.32 -25.65 -7.49
C ARG A 250 0.65 -24.84 -8.60
N PHE A 251 0.38 -23.56 -8.36
CA PHE A 251 -0.21 -22.66 -9.33
C PHE A 251 0.66 -22.45 -10.58
N GLU A 252 1.98 -22.66 -10.51
CA GLU A 252 2.84 -22.63 -11.72
C GLU A 252 2.38 -23.63 -12.78
N SER A 253 1.91 -24.81 -12.36
CA SER A 253 1.38 -25.84 -13.26
C SER A 253 0.06 -25.40 -13.90
N THR A 254 -0.82 -24.75 -13.12
CA THR A 254 -2.09 -24.19 -13.61
C THR A 254 -1.85 -23.06 -14.61
N ALA A 255 -0.82 -22.24 -14.36
CA ALA A 255 -0.46 -21.12 -15.21
C ALA A 255 0.38 -21.51 -16.44
N ALA A 256 0.78 -22.78 -16.59
CA ALA A 256 1.54 -23.20 -17.77
C ALA A 256 0.77 -22.85 -19.08
N PRO A 257 1.46 -22.35 -20.13
CA PRO A 257 2.91 -22.31 -20.31
C PRO A 257 3.59 -21.03 -19.78
N TYR A 258 2.88 -20.20 -19.01
CA TYR A 258 3.43 -18.96 -18.47
C TYR A 258 4.34 -19.22 -17.27
N LYS A 259 5.43 -18.47 -17.16
CA LYS A 259 6.27 -18.47 -15.95
C LYS A 259 5.70 -17.47 -14.95
N VAL A 260 5.26 -17.97 -13.80
CA VAL A 260 4.81 -17.13 -12.68
C VAL A 260 6.00 -16.73 -11.81
N VAL A 261 6.05 -15.46 -11.41
CA VAL A 261 6.96 -14.94 -10.40
C VAL A 261 6.12 -14.26 -9.33
N TRP A 262 6.20 -14.71 -8.09
CA TRP A 262 5.43 -14.15 -6.99
C TRP A 262 6.18 -12.99 -6.35
N MET A 263 5.48 -11.88 -6.11
CA MET A 263 5.96 -10.73 -5.37
C MET A 263 5.11 -10.57 -4.11
N VAL A 264 5.61 -11.09 -2.98
CA VAL A 264 4.90 -10.97 -1.70
C VAL A 264 5.48 -9.79 -0.94
N VAL A 265 4.71 -8.72 -0.82
CA VAL A 265 5.12 -7.54 -0.07
C VAL A 265 4.87 -7.81 1.42
N PRO A 266 5.85 -7.60 2.32
CA PRO A 266 5.64 -7.83 3.75
C PRO A 266 4.73 -6.75 4.36
N ASN A 267 3.95 -7.12 5.38
CA ASN A 267 3.22 -6.14 6.18
C ASN A 267 4.18 -5.21 6.90
N LYS A 268 3.69 -4.00 7.20
CA LYS A 268 4.45 -3.02 7.96
C LYS A 268 4.74 -3.52 9.38
N SER A 269 3.76 -4.18 10.01
CA SER A 269 3.94 -4.89 11.29
C SER A 269 5.04 -5.94 11.23
N THR A 270 5.09 -6.77 10.19
CA THR A 270 6.10 -7.82 10.00
C THR A 270 7.50 -7.21 9.96
N VAL A 271 7.69 -6.11 9.23
CA VAL A 271 8.99 -5.45 9.11
C VAL A 271 9.46 -4.83 10.43
N TYR A 272 8.58 -4.12 11.15
CA TYR A 272 8.99 -3.27 12.27
C TYR A 272 8.73 -3.86 13.66
N LEU A 273 7.74 -4.74 13.81
CA LEU A 273 7.25 -5.21 15.11
C LEU A 273 7.31 -6.73 15.29
N GLN A 274 7.12 -7.51 14.23
CA GLN A 274 6.90 -8.96 14.28
C GLN A 274 7.70 -9.67 13.17
N GLN A 275 9.03 -9.58 13.22
CA GLN A 275 9.91 -10.10 12.14
C GLN A 275 9.75 -11.60 11.90
N ASN A 276 9.35 -12.34 12.93
CA ASN A 276 9.10 -13.78 12.85
C ASN A 276 7.68 -14.16 12.35
N HIS A 277 6.82 -13.18 12.04
CA HIS A 277 5.43 -13.43 11.66
C HIS A 277 5.34 -14.33 10.42
N ALA A 278 6.24 -14.14 9.44
CA ALA A 278 6.23 -14.88 8.18
C ALA A 278 7.23 -16.05 8.12
N ASP A 279 7.85 -16.47 9.23
CA ASP A 279 8.96 -17.44 9.20
C ASP A 279 8.57 -18.79 8.59
N ALA A 280 7.40 -19.33 8.95
CA ALA A 280 6.91 -20.60 8.41
C ALA A 280 6.69 -20.53 6.89
N PHE A 281 6.09 -19.44 6.41
CA PHE A 281 5.93 -19.18 4.98
C PHE A 281 7.28 -19.06 4.28
N ARG A 282 8.21 -18.25 4.81
CA ARG A 282 9.53 -18.01 4.20
C ARG A 282 10.38 -19.28 4.12
N ALA A 283 10.35 -20.11 5.15
CA ALA A 283 11.07 -21.39 5.18
C ALA A 283 10.63 -22.33 4.04
N GLU A 284 9.36 -22.28 3.65
CA GLU A 284 8.82 -23.05 2.54
C GLU A 284 8.96 -22.31 1.19
N PHE A 285 8.72 -21.00 1.14
CA PHE A 285 8.75 -20.17 -0.07
C PHE A 285 10.15 -20.05 -0.69
N ASN A 286 11.17 -19.78 0.13
CA ASN A 286 12.51 -19.44 -0.35
C ASN A 286 13.20 -20.60 -1.13
N PRO A 287 13.20 -21.85 -0.64
CA PRO A 287 13.81 -22.97 -1.37
C PRO A 287 13.15 -23.27 -2.72
N GLN A 288 11.89 -22.86 -2.91
CA GLN A 288 11.14 -23.12 -4.14
C GLN A 288 11.48 -22.16 -5.29
N ASN A 289 12.19 -21.06 -4.99
CA ASN A 289 12.62 -20.04 -5.94
C ASN A 289 11.50 -19.55 -6.88
N ILE A 290 10.29 -19.35 -6.32
CA ILE A 290 9.10 -18.88 -7.05
C ILE A 290 8.95 -17.35 -7.01
N GLY A 291 9.82 -16.65 -6.30
CA GLY A 291 9.87 -15.19 -6.18
C GLY A 291 10.99 -14.75 -5.24
N PRO A 292 11.32 -13.45 -5.18
CA PRO A 292 12.35 -12.96 -4.26
C PRO A 292 11.83 -12.85 -2.81
N ASP A 293 12.71 -13.09 -1.83
CA ASP A 293 12.43 -12.82 -0.41
C ASP A 293 12.43 -11.32 -0.12
N LEU A 294 11.26 -10.68 -0.24
CA LEU A 294 11.09 -9.27 0.13
C LEU A 294 11.01 -9.05 1.64
N PHE A 295 10.78 -10.10 2.44
CA PHE A 295 10.77 -10.02 3.89
C PHE A 295 12.18 -9.80 4.43
N ALA A 296 13.13 -10.65 4.02
CA ALA A 296 14.55 -10.45 4.31
C ALA A 296 15.04 -9.09 3.82
N LEU A 297 14.70 -8.74 2.56
CA LEU A 297 15.12 -7.48 1.97
C LEU A 297 14.63 -6.27 2.78
N ALA A 298 13.36 -6.27 3.22
CA ALA A 298 12.81 -5.19 4.03
C ALA A 298 13.44 -5.15 5.43
N GLU A 299 13.61 -6.29 6.07
CA GLU A 299 14.25 -6.40 7.39
C GLU A 299 15.69 -5.87 7.37
N GLU A 300 16.48 -6.22 6.35
CA GLU A 300 17.86 -5.76 6.19
C GLU A 300 17.98 -4.27 5.87
N ASN A 301 16.95 -3.67 5.27
CA ASN A 301 16.97 -2.28 4.79
C ASN A 301 16.22 -1.31 5.70
N ARG A 302 15.39 -1.77 6.65
CA ARG A 302 14.62 -0.88 7.53
C ARG A 302 15.46 0.13 8.32
N PHE A 303 16.72 -0.20 8.62
CA PHE A 303 17.69 0.71 9.26
C PHE A 303 18.64 1.42 8.30
N LYS A 304 18.68 1.01 7.03
CA LYS A 304 19.52 1.62 5.98
C LYS A 304 18.77 2.68 5.19
N MET A 305 17.44 2.61 5.22
CA MET A 305 16.53 3.46 4.48
C MET A 305 15.52 4.09 5.42
N MET A 306 15.68 5.39 5.65
CA MET A 306 14.69 6.20 6.36
C MET A 306 13.35 6.15 5.60
N ASP A 307 12.27 5.92 6.32
CA ASP A 307 10.90 5.79 5.81
C ASP A 307 10.76 4.68 4.75
N LEU A 308 11.36 3.50 4.94
CA LEU A 308 11.10 2.35 4.03
C LEU A 308 9.59 2.13 3.85
N PHE A 309 8.84 2.09 4.97
CA PHE A 309 7.40 2.38 4.98
C PHE A 309 7.15 3.64 5.81
N PRO A 310 6.76 4.78 5.19
CA PRO A 310 6.45 6.01 5.92
C PRO A 310 5.33 5.81 6.93
N ALA A 311 5.40 6.42 8.11
CA ALA A 311 4.44 6.15 9.18
C ALA A 311 2.99 6.45 8.81
N ASN A 312 2.70 7.53 8.11
CA ASN A 312 1.37 7.94 7.64
C ASN A 312 0.86 7.19 6.38
N GLU A 313 1.61 6.30 5.76
CA GLU A 313 1.25 5.61 4.51
C GLU A 313 1.08 4.10 4.71
N THR A 314 0.15 3.51 3.96
CA THR A 314 -0.12 2.07 3.91
C THR A 314 0.90 1.31 3.05
N HIS A 315 1.55 2.03 2.12
CA HIS A 315 2.53 1.53 1.17
C HIS A 315 3.98 1.78 1.61
N VAL A 316 4.92 1.17 0.88
CA VAL A 316 6.35 1.55 0.94
C VAL A 316 6.54 2.97 0.38
N SER A 317 7.62 3.64 0.80
CA SER A 317 8.02 4.89 0.16
C SER A 317 8.48 4.66 -1.28
N THR A 318 8.63 5.73 -2.05
CA THR A 318 9.20 5.67 -3.40
C THR A 318 10.60 5.01 -3.41
N ARG A 319 11.40 5.20 -2.35
CA ARG A 319 12.69 4.47 -2.20
C ARG A 319 12.46 2.97 -2.04
N GLY A 320 11.49 2.57 -1.22
CA GLY A 320 11.10 1.18 -1.04
C GLY A 320 10.56 0.55 -2.33
N TYR A 321 9.75 1.28 -3.09
CA TYR A 321 9.31 0.83 -4.41
C TYR A 321 10.47 0.61 -5.38
N ILE A 322 11.45 1.50 -5.42
CA ILE A 322 12.65 1.33 -6.26
C ILE A 322 13.44 0.10 -5.79
N LEU A 323 13.63 -0.08 -4.49
CA LEU A 323 14.32 -1.24 -3.91
C LEU A 323 13.62 -2.56 -4.30
N PHE A 324 12.31 -2.64 -4.12
CA PHE A 324 11.53 -3.83 -4.47
C PHE A 324 11.49 -4.04 -5.98
N GLY A 325 11.37 -2.98 -6.77
CA GLY A 325 11.40 -3.03 -8.23
C GLY A 325 12.73 -3.56 -8.78
N GLN A 326 13.86 -3.14 -8.20
CA GLN A 326 15.18 -3.66 -8.56
C GLN A 326 15.31 -5.14 -8.23
N ARG A 327 14.87 -5.57 -7.04
CA ARG A 327 14.89 -6.98 -6.66
C ARG A 327 14.00 -7.83 -7.59
N MET A 328 12.84 -7.31 -7.97
CA MET A 328 11.96 -7.97 -8.93
C MET A 328 12.56 -8.04 -10.33
N LEU A 329 13.23 -6.98 -10.80
CA LEU A 329 13.95 -6.99 -12.08
C LEU A 329 15.02 -8.09 -12.11
N GLU A 330 15.78 -8.27 -11.02
CA GLU A 330 16.73 -9.37 -10.91
C GLU A 330 16.05 -10.74 -11.00
N ALA A 331 14.93 -10.94 -10.30
CA ALA A 331 14.16 -12.18 -10.35
C ALA A 331 13.60 -12.45 -11.77
N VAL A 332 13.08 -11.42 -12.44
CA VAL A 332 12.60 -11.52 -13.83
C VAL A 332 13.73 -11.90 -14.78
N ARG A 333 14.92 -11.32 -14.63
CA ARG A 333 16.08 -11.64 -15.48
C ARG A 333 16.53 -13.09 -15.41
N GLN A 334 16.24 -13.79 -14.32
CA GLN A 334 16.53 -15.23 -14.19
C GLN A 334 15.62 -16.10 -15.05
N VAL A 335 14.44 -15.61 -15.42
CA VAL A 335 13.43 -16.38 -16.19
C VAL A 335 13.14 -15.81 -17.57
N MET A 336 13.49 -14.54 -17.80
CA MET A 336 13.29 -13.85 -19.06
C MET A 336 14.48 -12.91 -19.32
N PRO A 337 15.30 -13.17 -20.35
CA PRO A 337 16.42 -12.30 -20.71
C PRO A 337 15.99 -10.85 -20.95
N THR A 338 16.95 -9.92 -20.80
CA THR A 338 16.70 -8.49 -21.06
C THR A 338 16.30 -8.32 -22.54
N PRO A 339 15.26 -7.54 -22.86
CA PRO A 339 14.88 -7.27 -24.23
C PRO A 339 16.04 -6.63 -24.98
N VAL A 340 16.37 -7.14 -26.17
CA VAL A 340 17.37 -6.49 -27.03
C VAL A 340 16.80 -5.14 -27.43
N ALA A 341 17.51 -4.06 -27.13
CA ALA A 341 17.16 -2.73 -27.61
C ALA A 341 17.03 -2.81 -29.14
N LYS A 342 15.83 -2.60 -29.67
CA LYS A 342 15.67 -2.51 -31.12
C LYS A 342 16.53 -1.35 -31.60
N SER A 343 17.54 -1.64 -32.42
CA SER A 343 18.26 -0.62 -33.18
C SER A 343 17.21 0.22 -33.90
N GLN A 344 17.16 1.51 -33.58
CA GLN A 344 16.25 2.47 -34.20
C GLN A 344 16.48 2.55 -35.70
#